data_AF-A0A9D5DY77-F1
#
_entry.id   AF-A0A9D5DY77-F1
#
_cell.length_a   1.000
_cell.length_b   1.000
_cell.length_c   1.000
_cell.angle_alpha   90.00
_cell.angle_beta   90.00
_cell.angle_gamma   90.00
#
_symmetry.space_group_name_H-M   'P 1'
#
loop_
_entity.id
_entity.type
_entity.pdbx_description
1 polymer ?
#
loop_
_entity_poly.entity_id
_entity_poly.type
_entity_poly.pdbx_seq_one_letter_code
_entity_poly.pdbx_strand_id
1 'polypeptide(L)'
;MKNENEFVAEMTRKNARESLVNARNTLARALQEMDSFVAKFDAAATDGDRAKILNWTINHLVSSIQPNLRIDMLADSQSELAKRG
;
A
#
# COMPACT_ATOMS: atom_id res chain seq x y z
N MET A 1 -13.30 34.70 -0.71
CA MET A 1 -12.66 34.02 -1.86
C MET A 1 -11.29 33.57 -1.35
N LYS A 2 -10.94 32.28 -1.39
CA LYS A 2 -9.59 31.86 -1.02
C LYS A 2 -8.60 32.48 -2.00
N ASN A 3 -7.47 32.99 -1.50
CA ASN A 3 -6.40 33.44 -2.38
C ASN A 3 -5.66 32.22 -2.97
N GLU A 4 -4.85 32.47 -4.00
CA GLU A 4 -4.13 31.40 -4.72
C GLU A 4 -3.25 30.54 -3.79
N ASN A 5 -2.58 31.17 -2.81
CA ASN A 5 -1.73 30.47 -1.86
C ASN A 5 -2.51 29.49 -0.97
N GLU A 6 -3.69 29.90 -0.49
CA GLU A 6 -4.58 29.04 0.31
C GLU A 6 -5.10 27.86 -0.49
N PHE A 7 -5.47 28.07 -1.75
CA PHE A 7 -5.91 27.01 -2.64
C PHE A 7 -4.80 25.99 -2.89
N VAL A 8 -3.58 26.48 -3.16
CA VAL A 8 -2.41 25.64 -3.42
C VAL A 8 -2.02 24.85 -2.16
N ALA A 9 -2.13 25.45 -0.96
CA ALA A 9 -1.91 24.75 0.31
C ALA A 9 -2.93 23.64 0.60
N GLU A 10 -4.21 23.88 0.31
CA GLU A 10 -5.28 22.88 0.45
C GLU A 10 -5.07 21.72 -0.51
N MET A 11 -4.70 22.00 -1.76
CA MET A 11 -4.45 20.96 -2.76
C MET A 11 -3.25 20.08 -2.36
N THR A 12 -2.15 20.66 -1.87
CA THR A 12 -1.00 19.87 -1.39
C THR A 12 -1.39 18.94 -0.24
N ARG A 13 -2.18 19.42 0.73
CA ARG A 13 -2.67 18.58 1.84
C ARG A 13 -3.60 17.47 1.36
N LYS A 14 -4.47 17.77 0.38
CA LYS A 14 -5.36 16.77 -0.23
C LYS A 14 -4.55 15.67 -0.92
N ASN A 15 -3.58 16.03 -1.75
CA ASN A 15 -2.72 15.07 -2.44
C ASN A 15 -1.97 14.16 -1.45
N ALA A 16 -1.39 14.74 -0.39
CA ALA A 16 -0.72 13.95 0.64
C ALA A 16 -1.65 12.95 1.33
N ARG A 17 -2.90 13.36 1.62
CA ARG A 17 -3.91 12.46 2.17
C ARG A 17 -4.28 11.35 1.19
N GLU A 18 -4.39 11.65 -0.10
CA GLU A 18 -4.68 10.66 -1.14
C GLU A 18 -3.55 9.64 -1.27
N SER A 19 -2.28 10.06 -1.22
CA SER A 19 -1.14 9.14 -1.21
C SER A 19 -1.16 8.21 0.02
N LEU A 20 -1.50 8.72 1.21
CA LEU A 20 -1.69 7.89 2.41
C LEU A 20 -2.84 6.89 2.25
N VAL A 21 -3.97 7.32 1.72
CA VAL A 21 -5.12 6.44 1.47
C VAL A 21 -4.78 5.37 0.44
N ASN A 22 -4.00 5.69 -0.58
CA ASN A 22 -3.54 4.73 -1.58
C ASN A 22 -2.69 3.63 -0.93
N ALA A 23 -1.65 4.01 -0.19
CA ALA A 23 -0.79 3.07 0.53
C ALA A 23 -1.60 2.18 1.49
N ARG A 24 -2.53 2.77 2.25
CA ARG A 24 -3.46 2.02 3.11
C ARG A 24 -4.30 1.01 2.33
N ASN A 25 -4.87 1.41 1.19
CA ASN A 25 -5.72 0.53 0.39
C ASN A 25 -4.93 -0.59 -0.28
N THR A 26 -3.65 -0.37 -0.60
CA THR A 26 -2.74 -1.43 -1.06
C THR A 26 -2.51 -2.43 0.07
N LEU A 27 -2.20 -1.97 1.28
CA LEU A 27 -2.02 -2.85 2.45
C LEU A 27 -3.29 -3.63 2.80
N ALA A 28 -4.45 -2.98 2.75
CA ALA A 28 -5.72 -3.65 3.03
C ALA A 28 -6.01 -4.79 2.05
N ARG A 29 -5.72 -4.60 0.76
CA ARG A 29 -5.84 -5.66 -0.26
C ARG A 29 -4.83 -6.77 -0.03
N ALA A 30 -3.60 -6.43 0.32
CA ALA A 30 -2.57 -7.41 0.64
C ALA A 30 -2.95 -8.28 1.85
N LEU A 31 -3.52 -7.68 2.90
CA LEU A 31 -4.03 -8.41 4.07
C LEU A 31 -5.14 -9.40 3.67
N GLN A 32 -6.08 -9.00 2.82
CA GLN A 32 -7.12 -9.89 2.32
C GLN A 32 -6.55 -11.11 1.57
N GLU A 33 -5.50 -10.91 0.76
CA GLU A 33 -4.84 -12.02 0.07
C GLU A 33 -4.07 -12.93 1.04
N MET A 34 -3.44 -12.35 2.07
CA MET A 34 -2.78 -13.13 3.13
C MET A 34 -3.78 -14.00 3.89
N ASP A 35 -4.97 -13.49 4.22
CA ASP A 35 -6.03 -14.28 4.86
C ASP A 35 -6.45 -15.48 3.98
N SER A 36 -6.51 -15.29 2.66
CA SER A 36 -6.76 -16.35 1.68
C SER A 36 -5.64 -17.40 1.67
N PHE A 37 -4.37 -17.00 1.77
CA PHE A 37 -3.25 -17.95 1.88
C PHE A 37 -3.28 -18.75 3.18
N VAL A 38 -3.61 -18.12 4.31
CA VAL A 38 -3.79 -18.82 5.59
C VAL A 38 -4.88 -19.89 5.48
N ALA A 39 -6.06 -19.52 4.97
CA ALA A 39 -7.15 -20.47 4.78
C ALA A 39 -6.76 -21.64 3.85
N LYS A 40 -6.03 -21.37 2.77
CA LYS A 40 -5.52 -22.42 1.86
C LYS A 40 -4.49 -23.33 2.55
N PHE A 41 -3.63 -22.76 3.41
CA PHE A 41 -2.61 -23.52 4.13
C PHE A 41 -3.25 -24.50 5.13
N ASP A 42 -4.26 -24.04 5.86
CA ASP A 42 -4.99 -24.86 6.83
C ASP A 42 -5.78 -25.99 6.13
N ALA A 43 -6.32 -25.70 4.94
CA ALA A 43 -7.06 -26.68 4.13
C ALA A 43 -6.16 -27.64 3.33
N ALA A 44 -4.84 -27.41 3.25
CA ALA A 44 -3.95 -28.20 2.42
C ALA A 44 -3.79 -29.63 2.95
N ALA A 45 -3.90 -30.62 2.06
CA ALA A 45 -3.82 -32.04 2.41
C ALA A 45 -2.40 -32.54 2.69
N THR A 46 -1.39 -31.89 2.11
CA THR A 46 0.01 -32.31 2.19
C THR A 46 0.94 -31.16 2.56
N ASP A 47 2.06 -31.48 3.19
CA ASP A 47 3.10 -30.49 3.47
C ASP A 47 3.74 -29.94 2.19
N GLY A 48 3.72 -30.71 1.10
CA GLY A 48 4.14 -30.24 -0.21
C GLY A 48 3.27 -29.10 -0.73
N ASP A 49 1.95 -29.17 -0.53
CA ASP A 49 1.05 -28.08 -0.93
C ASP A 49 1.15 -26.88 0.01
N ARG A 50 1.35 -27.11 1.31
CA ARG A 50 1.68 -26.05 2.27
C ARG A 50 2.95 -25.29 1.87
N ALA A 51 4.00 -26.00 1.45
CA ALA A 51 5.24 -25.39 0.97
C ALA A 51 5.00 -24.52 -0.29
N LYS A 52 4.14 -24.95 -1.22
CA LYS A 52 3.76 -24.13 -2.39
C LYS A 52 3.02 -22.86 -1.97
N ILE A 53 2.09 -22.95 -1.02
CA ILE A 53 1.34 -21.78 -0.52
C ILE A 53 2.28 -20.78 0.16
N LEU A 54 3.25 -21.25 0.94
CA LEU A 54 4.31 -20.38 1.50
C LEU A 54 5.14 -19.72 0.39
N ASN A 55 5.49 -20.45 -0.67
CA ASN A 55 6.20 -19.87 -1.81
C ASN A 55 5.37 -18.78 -2.53
N TRP A 56 4.07 -19.02 -2.75
CA TRP A 56 3.16 -18.01 -3.31
C TRP A 56 3.04 -16.78 -2.40
N THR A 57 2.97 -16.99 -1.09
CA THR A 57 2.95 -15.91 -0.11
C THR A 57 4.20 -15.05 -0.22
N ILE A 58 5.40 -15.67 -0.24
CA ILE A 58 6.67 -14.96 -0.43
C ILE A 58 6.66 -14.15 -1.74
N ASN A 59 6.21 -14.76 -2.84
CA ASN A 59 6.14 -14.09 -4.13
C ASN A 59 5.20 -12.86 -4.08
N HIS A 60 4.04 -12.99 -3.44
CA HIS A 60 3.08 -11.89 -3.27
C HIS A 60 3.67 -10.74 -2.44
N LEU A 61 4.30 -11.04 -1.29
CA LEU A 61 4.92 -10.03 -0.43
C LEU A 61 5.96 -9.19 -1.19
N VAL A 62 6.84 -9.87 -1.93
CA VAL A 62 7.95 -9.22 -2.64
C VAL A 62 7.48 -8.50 -3.91
N SER A 63 6.63 -9.16 -4.70
CA SER A 63 6.33 -8.70 -6.06
C SER A 63 5.06 -7.84 -6.14
N SER A 64 4.13 -8.02 -5.20
CA SER A 64 2.83 -7.33 -5.23
C SER A 64 2.69 -6.24 -4.17
N ILE A 65 3.27 -6.39 -2.97
CA ILE A 65 3.10 -5.36 -1.93
C ILE A 65 4.10 -4.23 -2.14
N GLN A 66 5.40 -4.54 -2.11
CA GLN A 66 6.45 -3.52 -2.10
C GLN A 66 6.36 -2.54 -3.29
N PRO A 67 6.15 -2.97 -4.55
CA PRO A 67 6.03 -2.03 -5.67
C PRO A 67 4.73 -1.20 -5.66
N ASN A 68 3.63 -1.76 -5.13
CA ASN A 68 2.32 -1.12 -5.18
C ASN A 68 2.03 -0.20 -3.99
N LEU A 69 2.92 -0.15 -2.99
CA LEU A 69 2.83 0.82 -1.89
C LEU A 69 3.02 2.27 -2.36
N ARG A 70 3.57 2.47 -3.57
CA ARG A 70 3.80 3.79 -4.19
C ARG A 70 4.50 4.75 -3.24
N ILE A 71 5.61 4.28 -2.67
CA ILE A 71 6.47 5.05 -1.76
C ILE A 71 6.95 6.35 -2.42
N ASP A 72 7.11 6.35 -3.74
CA ASP A 72 7.36 7.54 -4.55
C ASP A 72 6.30 8.63 -4.32
N MET A 73 5.00 8.30 -4.39
CA MET A 73 3.93 9.27 -4.17
C MET A 73 3.90 9.82 -2.74
N LEU A 74 4.26 8.99 -1.76
CA LEU A 74 4.39 9.42 -0.36
C LEU A 74 5.58 10.37 -0.18
N ALA A 75 6.73 10.05 -0.77
CA ALA A 75 7.93 10.89 -0.72
C ALA A 75 7.71 12.24 -1.41
N ASP A 76 7.09 12.25 -2.59
CA ASP A 76 6.76 13.47 -3.31
C ASP A 76 5.82 14.37 -2.50
N SER A 77 4.75 13.78 -1.95
CA SER A 77 3.80 14.51 -1.10
C SER A 77 4.45 15.05 0.18
N GLN A 78 5.35 14.28 0.78
CA GLN A 78 6.12 14.71 1.96
C GLN A 78 7.04 15.89 1.63
N SER A 79 7.75 15.83 0.50
CA SER A 79 8.62 16.91 0.02
C SER A 79 7.84 18.19 -0.25
N GLU A 80 6.69 18.08 -0.92
CA GLU A 80 5.81 19.23 -1.21
C GLU A 80 5.23 19.87 0.06
N LEU A 81 4.93 19.08 1.09
CA LEU A 81 4.53 19.61 2.40
C LEU A 81 5.71 20.28 3.13
N ALA A 82 6.91 19.70 3.06
CA ALA A 82 8.09 20.23 3.74
C ALA A 82 8.50 21.61 3.22
N LYS A 83 8.31 21.88 1.91
CA LYS A 83 8.56 23.21 1.31
C LYS A 83 7.63 24.32 1.83
N ARG A 84 6.59 23.97 2.59
CA ARG A 84 5.57 24.91 3.11
C ARG A 84 5.67 25.20 4.60
N GLY A 85 6.53 24.47 5.32
CA GLY A 85 6.84 24.71 6.73
C GLY A 85 8.15 25.47 6.88
#